data_AF-A0A9P0NAE7-F1
#
_entry.id   AF-A0A9P0NAE7-F1
#
_cell.length_a   1.000
_cell.length_b   1.000
_cell.length_c   1.000
_cell.angle_alpha   90.00
_cell.angle_beta   90.00
_cell.angle_gamma   90.00
#
_symmetry.space_group_name_H-M   'P 1'
#
loop_
_entity.id
_entity.type
_entity.pdbx_description
1 polymer ?
#
loop_
_entity_poly.entity_id
_entity_poly.type
_entity_poly.pdbx_seq_one_letter_code
_entity_poly.pdbx_strand_id
1 'polypeptide(L)'
;MSANGNGGFYAPLKQILSDSESEDDKLENAMHIKATDSCNNLDFNSGLQSSKNYSISDMDEFNTNVNTVESTMDNVSFLQSDISTKMTFPRRCAFIASILMCIFTVVIFLWGIPCSEVGSCAANEWQDKTTSWELPYNEMELSGAVQVVDGAIPNTKNLIFIYRGNHMRLEPKTSSENVNGVVLIVGNSGKVGWFTRESRIPTDINCHLLDVNRDKQKDCIVSGTEGLLAALDSVSGTYYWHIHKQGKDLSKIVALDFPVMVKDMNDDKVNDLLTVATVYPNANHNSLLMISGATGMIMAEPIPLMIVCL
;
A
#
# COMPACT_ATOMS: atom_id res chain seq x y z
N MET A 1 39.44 14.80 13.61
CA MET A 1 39.81 13.54 12.92
C MET A 1 38.59 13.08 12.14
N SER A 2 38.78 12.85 10.85
CA SER A 2 37.77 12.42 9.87
C SER A 2 37.92 10.93 9.60
N ALA A 3 36.79 10.22 9.49
CA ALA A 3 36.52 9.04 8.65
C ALA A 3 35.03 8.63 8.90
N ASN A 4 34.11 8.76 7.93
CA ASN A 4 33.67 7.76 6.93
C ASN A 4 33.10 6.48 7.57
N GLY A 5 31.93 5.91 7.27
CA GLY A 5 30.97 5.85 6.13
C GLY A 5 30.05 4.64 6.49
N ASN A 6 28.80 4.45 6.09
CA ASN A 6 28.16 4.51 4.79
C ASN A 6 26.64 4.71 4.97
N GLY A 7 26.06 5.53 4.10
CA GLY A 7 24.61 5.73 4.00
C GLY A 7 23.91 4.58 3.28
N GLY A 8 22.72 4.24 3.78
CA GLY A 8 21.72 3.46 3.05
C GLY A 8 20.98 4.38 2.09
N PHE A 9 21.06 4.07 0.80
CA PHE A 9 20.30 4.74 -0.25
C PHE A 9 18.84 4.26 -0.20
N TYR A 10 17.92 5.13 0.22
CA TYR A 10 16.50 4.95 -0.02
C TYR A 10 16.15 5.53 -1.39
N ALA A 11 15.59 4.71 -2.29
CA ALA A 11 14.94 5.19 -3.49
C ALA A 11 13.47 5.49 -3.16
N PRO A 12 12.97 6.73 -3.32
CA PRO A 12 11.55 7.02 -3.19
C PRO A 12 10.80 6.42 -4.40
N LEU A 13 9.69 5.72 -4.12
CA LEU A 13 8.76 5.22 -5.14
C LEU A 13 8.17 6.40 -5.93
N LYS A 14 8.15 6.27 -7.27
CA LYS A 14 7.49 7.24 -8.15
C LYS A 14 5.97 7.16 -7.97
N GLN A 15 5.37 8.15 -7.31
CA GLN A 15 3.94 8.45 -7.49
C GLN A 15 3.77 9.15 -8.83
N ILE A 16 3.01 8.52 -9.73
CA ILE A 16 2.57 9.14 -10.98
C ILE A 16 1.04 9.20 -10.88
N LEU A 17 0.50 10.41 -11.09
CA LEU A 17 -0.91 10.80 -11.25
C LEU A 17 -1.73 11.03 -9.96
N SER A 18 -1.67 12.27 -9.46
CA SER A 18 -2.80 12.93 -8.80
C SER A 18 -3.01 14.25 -9.52
N ASP A 19 -3.92 14.25 -10.50
CA ASP A 19 -4.41 15.46 -11.14
C ASP A 19 -5.49 16.05 -10.22
N SER A 20 -5.19 17.20 -9.62
CA SER A 20 -6.19 18.04 -8.98
C SER A 20 -6.05 19.42 -9.63
N GLU A 21 -6.84 19.64 -10.69
CA GLU A 21 -7.00 20.94 -11.33
C GLU A 21 -7.74 21.88 -10.37
N SER A 22 -7.09 22.98 -9.98
CA SER A 22 -7.77 24.15 -9.43
C SER A 22 -7.29 25.38 -10.20
N GLU A 23 -8.11 25.85 -11.13
CA GLU A 23 -7.98 27.18 -11.71
C GLU A 23 -8.58 28.20 -10.72
N ASP A 24 -7.81 29.24 -10.39
CA ASP A 24 -8.33 30.62 -10.35
C ASP A 24 -7.17 31.64 -10.28
N ASP A 25 -7.26 32.60 -11.19
CA ASP A 25 -6.30 33.62 -11.57
C ASP A 25 -5.98 34.67 -10.46
N LYS A 26 -4.74 35.21 -10.49
CA LYS A 26 -4.41 36.55 -11.05
C LYS A 26 -3.25 37.28 -10.36
N LEU A 27 -2.33 37.76 -11.22
CA LEU A 27 -1.61 39.04 -11.19
C LEU A 27 -0.06 39.03 -11.02
N GLU A 28 0.59 39.17 -12.19
CA GLU A 28 1.74 40.02 -12.56
C GLU A 28 3.05 39.97 -11.74
N ASN A 29 4.11 39.44 -12.36
CA ASN A 29 5.15 40.30 -12.95
C ASN A 29 6.11 39.55 -13.88
N ALA A 30 6.56 40.30 -14.88
CA ALA A 30 7.25 39.88 -16.09
C ALA A 30 8.66 39.29 -15.91
N MET A 31 8.99 38.25 -16.71
CA MET A 31 10.30 38.17 -17.37
C MET A 31 10.26 37.25 -18.61
N HIS A 32 10.95 37.69 -19.67
CA HIS A 32 10.80 37.24 -21.05
C HIS A 32 11.62 35.96 -21.39
N ILE A 33 10.93 35.07 -22.10
CA ILE A 33 11.25 33.88 -22.90
C ILE A 33 12.67 33.75 -23.51
N LYS A 34 13.29 32.57 -23.38
CA LYS A 34 13.83 31.76 -24.50
C LYS A 34 14.20 30.32 -24.05
N ALA A 35 13.48 29.32 -24.54
CA ALA A 35 13.93 27.93 -24.56
C ALA A 35 13.42 27.24 -25.83
N THR A 36 14.36 26.66 -26.56
CA THR A 36 14.26 25.97 -27.84
C THR A 36 14.02 24.48 -27.67
N ASP A 37 13.29 23.90 -28.62
CA ASP A 37 12.91 22.50 -28.76
C ASP A 37 14.07 21.50 -28.94
N SER A 38 14.03 20.39 -28.19
CA SER A 38 14.65 19.08 -28.46
C SER A 38 14.25 18.15 -27.30
N CYS A 39 13.73 16.93 -27.44
CA CYS A 39 14.11 15.83 -28.32
C CYS A 39 12.93 14.85 -28.55
N ASN A 40 12.75 14.40 -29.79
CA ASN A 40 12.18 13.09 -30.10
C ASN A 40 13.30 12.05 -30.09
N ASN A 41 13.04 10.86 -29.55
CA ASN A 41 13.27 9.55 -30.21
C ASN A 41 13.01 8.40 -29.23
N LEU A 42 12.01 7.58 -29.58
CA LEU A 42 11.81 6.22 -29.09
C LEU A 42 11.92 5.31 -30.32
N ASP A 43 13.04 4.60 -30.42
CA ASP A 43 13.23 3.50 -31.38
C ASP A 43 13.07 2.17 -30.64
N PHE A 44 12.06 1.38 -31.04
CA PHE A 44 12.08 -0.06 -30.83
C PHE A 44 11.54 -0.77 -32.07
N ASN A 45 12.39 -1.66 -32.59
CA ASN A 45 12.28 -2.40 -33.85
C ASN A 45 11.03 -3.30 -33.94
N SER A 46 10.45 -3.38 -35.14
CA SER A 46 10.00 -4.66 -35.70
C SER A 46 10.21 -4.65 -37.21
N GLY A 47 11.03 -5.59 -37.69
CA GLY A 47 11.44 -5.67 -39.09
C GLY A 47 10.52 -6.54 -39.95
N LEU A 48 10.50 -6.27 -41.25
CA LEU A 48 10.52 -7.29 -42.29
C LEU A 48 10.77 -6.67 -43.69
N GLN A 49 11.88 -7.08 -44.31
CA GLN A 49 12.09 -7.36 -45.75
C GLN A 49 11.88 -6.26 -46.83
N SER A 50 13.01 -5.68 -47.23
CA SER A 50 13.63 -5.72 -48.58
C SER A 50 12.77 -5.94 -49.84
N SER A 51 12.83 -4.94 -50.74
CA SER A 51 13.39 -5.04 -52.11
C SER A 51 12.52 -4.52 -53.26
N LYS A 52 13.22 -3.78 -54.16
CA LYS A 52 13.01 -3.55 -55.60
C LYS A 52 12.40 -2.22 -56.05
N ASN A 53 13.31 -1.32 -56.42
CA ASN A 53 13.18 -0.38 -57.54
C ASN A 53 13.60 -1.05 -58.85
N TYR A 54 12.82 -0.87 -59.92
CA TYR A 54 13.16 -0.74 -61.36
C TYR A 54 11.89 -0.14 -62.02
N SER A 55 11.83 1.08 -62.57
CA SER A 55 12.49 1.70 -63.74
C SER A 55 12.14 1.08 -65.11
N ILE A 56 11.39 1.83 -65.93
CA ILE A 56 11.40 2.03 -67.42
C ILE A 56 10.10 2.79 -67.79
N SER A 57 9.94 3.70 -68.75
CA SER A 57 10.78 4.48 -69.67
C SER A 57 9.88 5.51 -70.41
N ASP A 58 10.53 6.45 -71.10
CA ASP A 58 10.10 7.20 -72.29
C ASP A 58 9.09 8.35 -72.17
N MET A 59 9.60 9.60 -72.27
CA MET A 59 9.48 10.42 -73.50
C MET A 59 10.10 11.83 -73.29
N ASP A 60 11.23 12.04 -73.96
CA ASP A 60 11.71 13.22 -74.70
C ASP A 60 11.53 14.66 -74.16
N GLU A 61 12.67 15.19 -73.71
CA GLU A 61 13.38 16.39 -74.21
C GLU A 61 12.60 17.50 -74.92
N PHE A 62 12.78 18.76 -74.46
CA PHE A 62 12.98 19.88 -75.38
C PHE A 62 13.91 20.95 -74.80
N ASN A 63 15.09 21.06 -75.42
CA ASN A 63 16.01 22.19 -75.31
C ASN A 63 15.77 23.17 -76.48
N THR A 64 16.28 24.36 -76.30
CA THR A 64 15.90 25.64 -76.88
C THR A 64 16.41 25.93 -78.32
N ASN A 65 15.65 26.81 -78.98
CA ASN A 65 16.03 27.80 -80.01
C ASN A 65 16.00 27.44 -81.51
N VAL A 66 15.56 28.46 -82.27
CA VAL A 66 15.94 28.83 -83.65
C VAL A 66 14.91 28.54 -84.77
N ASN A 67 14.31 29.64 -85.23
CA ASN A 67 13.78 29.95 -86.56
C ASN A 67 12.40 29.42 -87.03
N THR A 68 11.75 30.33 -87.78
CA THR A 68 10.74 30.11 -88.84
C THR A 68 9.29 29.79 -88.44
N VAL A 69 8.50 30.87 -88.34
CA VAL A 69 7.33 31.19 -89.19
C VAL A 69 6.40 30.01 -89.54
N GLU A 70 5.23 30.05 -88.90
CA GLU A 70 3.89 29.92 -89.50
C GLU A 70 3.48 28.56 -90.08
N SER A 71 2.64 27.86 -89.33
CA SER A 71 1.37 27.38 -89.89
C SER A 71 0.37 27.06 -88.77
N THR A 72 -0.65 27.91 -88.69
CA THR A 72 -2.07 27.57 -88.41
C THR A 72 -2.38 26.91 -87.07
N MET A 73 -2.99 27.67 -86.14
CA MET A 73 -4.41 27.50 -85.74
C MET A 73 -4.64 26.17 -84.99
N ASP A 74 -4.98 26.14 -83.70
CA ASP A 74 -6.31 26.54 -83.28
C ASP A 74 -6.46 26.70 -81.76
N ASN A 75 -7.16 27.77 -81.40
CA ASN A 75 -8.10 27.89 -80.29
C ASN A 75 -7.58 27.91 -78.84
N VAL A 76 -7.12 29.10 -78.44
CA VAL A 76 -7.51 29.65 -77.13
C VAL A 76 -8.96 30.12 -77.25
N SER A 77 -9.92 29.25 -76.90
CA SER A 77 -11.31 29.66 -76.71
C SER A 77 -11.52 30.09 -75.26
N PHE A 78 -11.54 31.41 -75.09
CA PHE A 78 -12.17 32.12 -73.98
C PHE A 78 -13.62 31.63 -73.81
N LEU A 79 -14.04 31.18 -72.62
CA LEU A 79 -15.41 31.32 -72.08
C LEU A 79 -15.49 30.76 -70.64
N GLN A 80 -15.52 31.68 -69.68
CA GLN A 80 -16.43 31.71 -68.53
C GLN A 80 -17.10 30.38 -68.08
N SER A 81 -16.73 29.86 -66.91
CA SER A 81 -17.71 29.23 -66.00
C SER A 81 -17.19 29.19 -64.56
N ASP A 82 -17.63 30.17 -63.78
CA ASP A 82 -17.94 30.15 -62.36
C ASP A 82 -16.94 29.55 -61.37
N ILE A 83 -16.53 30.42 -60.43
CA ILE A 83 -16.29 30.05 -59.03
C ILE A 83 -17.44 29.16 -58.56
N SER A 84 -17.23 27.84 -58.57
CA SER A 84 -18.12 26.90 -57.93
C SER A 84 -17.49 26.52 -56.60
N THR A 85 -17.89 27.23 -55.55
CA THR A 85 -17.78 26.83 -54.13
C THR A 85 -18.67 25.62 -53.85
N LYS A 86 -18.55 24.58 -54.68
CA LYS A 86 -19.38 23.38 -54.63
C LYS A 86 -18.48 22.16 -54.70
N MET A 87 -18.08 21.66 -53.52
CA MET A 87 -17.43 20.35 -53.41
C MET A 87 -18.16 19.33 -54.29
N THR A 88 -17.40 18.60 -55.10
CA THR A 88 -17.91 17.50 -55.94
C THR A 88 -18.79 16.58 -55.09
N PHE A 89 -19.98 16.26 -55.60
CA PHE A 89 -20.98 15.39 -54.96
C PHE A 89 -20.40 14.15 -54.23
N PRO A 90 -19.45 13.37 -54.81
CA PRO A 90 -18.85 12.23 -54.12
C PRO A 90 -18.07 12.61 -52.84
N ARG A 91 -17.40 13.77 -52.81
CA ARG A 91 -16.68 14.24 -51.62
C ARG A 91 -17.63 14.69 -50.50
N ARG A 92 -18.78 15.28 -50.87
CA ARG A 92 -19.85 15.62 -49.92
C ARG A 92 -20.48 14.36 -49.33
N CYS A 93 -20.76 13.37 -50.15
CA CYS A 93 -21.28 12.07 -49.69
C CYS A 93 -20.30 11.35 -48.77
N ALA A 94 -18.99 11.35 -49.10
CA ALA A 94 -17.97 10.73 -48.25
C ALA A 94 -17.86 11.42 -46.88
N PHE A 95 -17.90 12.75 -46.84
CA PHE A 95 -17.86 13.52 -45.59
C PHE A 95 -19.10 13.29 -44.72
N ILE A 96 -20.29 13.26 -45.33
CA ILE A 96 -21.53 12.97 -44.61
C ILE A 96 -21.53 11.52 -44.11
N ALA A 97 -21.06 10.57 -44.91
CA ALA A 97 -20.96 9.17 -44.51
C ALA A 97 -19.97 8.96 -43.36
N SER A 98 -18.84 9.67 -43.31
CA SER A 98 -17.89 9.57 -42.19
C SER A 98 -18.49 10.12 -40.89
N ILE A 99 -19.26 11.22 -40.97
CA ILE A 99 -19.97 11.78 -39.80
C ILE A 99 -21.03 10.80 -39.31
N LEU A 100 -21.83 10.22 -40.21
CA LEU A 100 -22.85 9.25 -39.86
C LEU A 100 -22.26 7.98 -39.24
N MET A 101 -21.14 7.48 -39.77
CA MET A 101 -20.42 6.34 -39.17
C MET A 101 -19.90 6.69 -37.78
N CYS A 102 -19.37 7.90 -37.57
CA CYS A 102 -18.90 8.35 -36.26
C CYS A 102 -20.06 8.40 -35.25
N ILE A 103 -21.18 9.03 -35.60
CA ILE A 103 -22.38 9.09 -34.75
C ILE A 103 -22.92 7.69 -34.48
N PHE A 104 -22.97 6.84 -35.49
CA PHE A 104 -23.44 5.46 -35.36
C PHE A 104 -22.57 4.64 -34.40
N THR A 105 -21.24 4.79 -34.46
CA THR A 105 -20.35 4.14 -33.48
C THR A 105 -20.62 4.63 -32.06
N VAL A 106 -20.78 5.94 -31.85
CA VAL A 106 -21.09 6.52 -30.53
C VAL A 106 -22.43 5.99 -29.98
N VAL A 107 -23.46 5.92 -30.83
CA VAL A 107 -24.78 5.39 -30.44
C VAL A 107 -24.71 3.89 -30.12
N ILE A 108 -23.93 3.10 -30.86
CA ILE A 108 -23.71 1.68 -30.53
C ILE A 108 -23.00 1.54 -29.18
N PHE A 109 -21.97 2.33 -28.89
CA PHE A 109 -21.30 2.26 -27.60
C PHE A 109 -22.18 2.72 -26.43
N LEU A 110 -23.09 3.68 -26.65
CA LEU A 110 -24.01 4.19 -25.62
C LEU A 110 -25.24 3.30 -25.39
N TRP A 111 -25.82 2.73 -26.45
CA TRP A 111 -27.11 2.01 -26.40
C TRP A 111 -27.09 0.59 -26.99
N GLY A 112 -26.13 0.27 -27.85
CA GLY A 112 -26.01 -1.05 -28.49
C GLY A 112 -25.19 -2.05 -27.68
N ILE A 113 -24.17 -1.57 -26.96
CA ILE A 113 -23.50 -2.35 -25.92
C ILE A 113 -24.31 -2.11 -24.65
N PRO A 114 -25.15 -3.06 -24.21
CA PRO A 114 -25.61 -3.01 -22.83
C PRO A 114 -24.34 -2.94 -22.00
N CYS A 115 -24.20 -1.92 -21.15
CA CYS A 115 -23.38 -2.04 -19.95
C CYS A 115 -23.99 -3.19 -19.16
N SER A 116 -23.72 -4.41 -19.60
CA SER A 116 -24.02 -5.60 -18.87
C SER A 116 -23.15 -5.46 -17.63
N GLU A 117 -23.77 -5.50 -16.47
CA GLU A 117 -23.15 -5.46 -15.14
C GLU A 117 -22.11 -6.58 -14.91
N VAL A 118 -21.59 -7.20 -15.96
CA VAL A 118 -20.60 -8.26 -16.01
C VAL A 118 -19.17 -7.72 -15.92
N GLY A 119 -19.01 -6.39 -15.82
CA GLY A 119 -17.79 -5.70 -15.39
C GLY A 119 -18.00 -4.77 -14.20
N SER A 120 -19.24 -4.63 -13.72
CA SER A 120 -19.48 -4.08 -12.38
C SER A 120 -19.21 -5.23 -11.44
N CYS A 121 -18.24 -5.11 -10.54
CA CYS A 121 -18.07 -6.08 -9.46
C CYS A 121 -19.46 -6.37 -8.91
N ALA A 122 -19.88 -7.64 -8.98
CA ALA A 122 -21.10 -8.05 -8.33
C ALA A 122 -21.01 -7.50 -6.92
N ALA A 123 -21.86 -6.52 -6.61
CA ALA A 123 -22.10 -6.06 -5.27
C ALA A 123 -22.79 -7.23 -4.58
N ASN A 124 -22.01 -8.28 -4.32
CA ASN A 124 -22.31 -9.22 -3.29
C ASN A 124 -22.60 -8.32 -2.10
N GLU A 125 -23.74 -8.56 -1.46
CA GLU A 125 -24.28 -7.87 -0.29
C GLU A 125 -23.31 -7.83 0.93
N TRP A 126 -22.08 -8.28 0.73
CA TRP A 126 -20.90 -8.34 1.59
C TRP A 126 -19.76 -7.40 1.17
N GLN A 127 -19.89 -6.65 0.08
CA GLN A 127 -19.10 -5.43 -0.08
C GLN A 127 -19.69 -4.41 0.88
N ASP A 128 -19.28 -4.59 2.15
CA ASP A 128 -19.24 -3.54 3.14
C ASP A 128 -18.93 -2.26 2.39
N LYS A 129 -19.89 -1.33 2.37
CA LYS A 129 -19.64 0.08 2.05
C LYS A 129 -18.28 0.36 2.65
N THR A 130 -17.26 0.56 1.83
CA THR A 130 -15.89 0.76 2.30
C THR A 130 -15.98 1.98 3.20
N THR A 131 -16.16 1.71 4.48
CA THR A 131 -16.48 2.71 5.46
C THR A 131 -15.18 3.46 5.52
N SER A 132 -15.21 4.76 5.24
CA SER A 132 -14.00 5.55 5.15
C SER A 132 -13.08 5.17 6.30
N TRP A 133 -11.93 4.58 5.97
CA TRP A 133 -10.93 4.15 6.93
C TRP A 133 -10.18 5.35 7.52
N GLU A 134 -10.56 6.55 7.10
CA GLU A 134 -10.20 7.82 7.72
C GLU A 134 -10.92 7.94 9.06
N LEU A 135 -10.42 7.21 10.05
CA LEU A 135 -10.81 7.40 11.44
C LEU A 135 -9.83 8.40 12.05
N PRO A 136 -10.27 9.63 12.37
CA PRO A 136 -9.40 10.64 12.98
C PRO A 136 -9.20 10.30 14.46
N TYR A 137 -8.39 9.27 14.75
CA TYR A 137 -7.92 9.00 16.10
C TYR A 137 -6.86 10.03 16.47
N ASN A 138 -7.30 11.24 16.82
CA ASN A 138 -6.43 12.28 17.32
C ASN A 138 -5.79 11.78 18.63
N GLU A 139 -4.48 12.00 18.80
CA GLU A 139 -3.72 11.64 20.01
C GLU A 139 -3.59 10.13 20.28
N MET A 140 -3.57 9.30 19.23
CA MET A 140 -3.20 7.88 19.30
C MET A 140 -2.01 7.59 18.38
N GLU A 141 -0.92 7.10 18.96
CA GLU A 141 0.24 6.56 18.25
C GLU A 141 0.09 5.04 18.19
N LEU A 142 0.17 4.48 16.99
CA LEU A 142 0.25 3.03 16.77
C LEU A 142 1.72 2.64 16.63
N SER A 143 2.12 1.56 17.28
CA SER A 143 3.51 1.09 17.30
C SER A 143 3.59 -0.42 17.10
N GLY A 144 4.80 -0.87 16.74
CA GLY A 144 5.13 -2.29 16.58
C GLY A 144 4.60 -2.93 15.30
N ALA A 145 4.72 -4.26 15.24
CA ALA A 145 4.27 -5.06 14.11
C ALA A 145 2.75 -5.28 14.17
N VAL A 146 2.07 -5.03 13.04
CA VAL A 146 0.63 -5.29 12.88
C VAL A 146 0.36 -6.78 12.95
N GLN A 147 -0.54 -7.20 13.85
CA GLN A 147 -0.94 -8.59 13.98
C GLN A 147 -2.29 -8.79 13.29
N VAL A 148 -2.35 -9.70 12.31
CA VAL A 148 -3.60 -10.09 11.65
C VAL A 148 -4.15 -11.32 12.34
N VAL A 149 -5.35 -11.23 12.91
CA VAL A 149 -5.99 -12.34 13.65
C VAL A 149 -7.35 -12.68 13.05
N ASP A 150 -7.81 -13.90 13.32
CA ASP A 150 -9.18 -14.32 13.00
C ASP A 150 -10.18 -13.57 13.89
N GLY A 151 -11.29 -13.14 13.29
CA GLY A 151 -12.39 -12.53 14.03
C GLY A 151 -13.37 -13.56 14.59
N ALA A 152 -14.24 -13.10 15.50
CA ALA A 152 -15.30 -13.94 16.08
C ALA A 152 -16.28 -14.51 15.02
N ILE A 153 -16.38 -13.86 13.86
CA ILE A 153 -17.19 -14.30 12.73
C ILE A 153 -16.28 -15.08 11.77
N PRO A 154 -16.69 -16.28 11.30
CA PRO A 154 -15.92 -17.05 10.32
C PRO A 154 -15.56 -16.22 9.09
N ASN A 155 -14.33 -16.39 8.58
CA ASN A 155 -13.77 -15.66 7.43
C ASN A 155 -13.63 -14.14 7.61
N THR A 156 -13.73 -13.61 8.83
CA THR A 156 -13.37 -12.22 9.11
C THR A 156 -11.97 -12.14 9.68
N LYS A 157 -11.25 -11.08 9.32
CA LYS A 157 -9.91 -10.79 9.85
C LYS A 157 -9.96 -9.47 10.60
N ASN A 158 -9.23 -9.40 11.69
CA ASN A 158 -9.06 -8.20 12.50
C ASN A 158 -7.57 -7.87 12.62
N LEU A 159 -7.29 -6.63 12.96
CA LEU A 159 -5.94 -6.10 13.10
C LEU A 159 -5.72 -5.71 14.55
N ILE A 160 -4.65 -6.23 15.16
CA ILE A 160 -4.24 -5.87 16.51
C ILE A 160 -2.97 -5.02 16.42
N PHE A 161 -2.97 -3.92 17.18
CA PHE A 161 -1.87 -2.98 17.29
C PHE A 161 -1.52 -2.71 18.75
N ILE A 162 -0.26 -2.39 19.01
CA ILE A 162 0.11 -1.70 20.23
C ILE A 162 -0.23 -0.22 20.03
N TYR A 163 -0.85 0.39 21.02
CA TYR A 163 -1.17 1.82 20.99
C TYR A 163 -0.63 2.55 22.20
N ARG A 164 -0.34 3.84 22.00
CA ARG A 164 0.04 4.80 23.04
C ARG A 164 -0.72 6.09 22.79
N GLY A 165 -1.47 6.58 23.78
CA GLY A 165 -2.24 7.80 23.58
C GLY A 165 -3.28 8.08 24.65
N ASN A 166 -3.91 9.25 24.55
CA ASN A 166 -4.92 9.72 25.50
C ASN A 166 -6.35 9.45 25.04
N HIS A 167 -6.54 8.99 23.80
CA HIS A 167 -7.85 8.81 23.20
C HIS A 167 -8.71 7.73 23.91
N MET A 168 -8.09 6.70 24.48
CA MET A 168 -8.78 5.57 25.12
C MET A 168 -8.98 5.74 26.64
N ARG A 169 -9.08 6.98 27.14
CA ARG A 169 -9.28 7.29 28.56
C ARG A 169 -10.76 7.21 28.95
N LEU A 170 -11.09 6.42 29.97
CA LEU A 170 -12.46 6.31 30.52
C LEU A 170 -12.75 7.34 31.64
N GLU A 171 -11.71 7.94 32.24
CA GLU A 171 -11.83 8.83 33.40
C GLU A 171 -11.27 10.24 33.15
N PRO A 172 -11.85 11.29 33.76
CA PRO A 172 -11.46 12.66 33.52
C PRO A 172 -10.12 13.02 34.20
N LYS A 173 -9.16 13.48 33.38
CA LYS A 173 -8.10 14.49 33.64
C LYS A 173 -7.32 14.51 34.97
N THR A 174 -7.27 13.46 35.79
CA THR A 174 -6.47 13.49 37.03
C THR A 174 -5.02 13.05 36.87
N SER A 175 -4.66 12.29 35.82
CA SER A 175 -3.27 11.92 35.52
C SER A 175 -2.82 12.45 34.15
N SER A 176 -1.65 13.06 34.04
CA SER A 176 -1.09 13.47 32.74
C SER A 176 -0.45 12.31 31.96
N GLU A 177 -0.70 11.07 32.38
CA GLU A 177 -0.02 9.90 31.84
C GLU A 177 -0.76 9.39 30.59
N ASN A 178 0.03 9.14 29.55
CA ASN A 178 -0.45 8.51 28.32
C ASN A 178 -0.90 7.09 28.64
N VAL A 179 -2.07 6.69 28.14
CA VAL A 179 -2.52 5.31 28.24
C VAL A 179 -1.85 4.51 27.15
N ASN A 180 -1.22 3.40 27.51
CA ASN A 180 -0.67 2.44 26.56
C ASN A 180 -1.38 1.10 26.72
N GLY A 181 -1.39 0.31 25.65
CA GLY A 181 -2.05 -0.98 25.66
C GLY A 181 -2.11 -1.59 24.28
N VAL A 182 -3.05 -2.52 24.10
CA VAL A 182 -3.28 -3.22 22.85
C VAL A 182 -4.70 -2.88 22.36
N VAL A 183 -4.86 -2.64 21.07
CA VAL A 183 -6.15 -2.31 20.45
C VAL A 183 -6.42 -3.25 19.29
N LEU A 184 -7.66 -3.73 19.19
CA LEU A 184 -8.16 -4.45 18.03
C LEU A 184 -9.02 -3.52 17.18
N ILE A 185 -8.70 -3.50 15.89
CA ILE A 185 -9.47 -2.85 14.83
C ILE A 185 -10.12 -3.94 13.97
N VAL A 186 -11.43 -3.85 13.80
CA VAL A 186 -12.20 -4.81 13.02
C VAL A 186 -11.89 -4.59 11.54
N GLY A 187 -11.40 -5.63 10.86
CA GLY A 187 -10.81 -5.50 9.52
C GLY A 187 -11.80 -5.17 8.40
N ASN A 188 -13.11 -5.28 8.63
CA ASN A 188 -14.12 -4.95 7.63
C ASN A 188 -14.73 -3.53 7.79
N SER A 189 -14.68 -2.97 8.99
CA SER A 189 -15.34 -1.69 9.32
C SER A 189 -14.39 -0.61 9.82
N GLY A 190 -13.14 -0.97 10.12
CA GLY A 190 -12.15 -0.07 10.74
C GLY A 190 -12.47 0.31 12.18
N LYS A 191 -13.60 -0.11 12.74
CA LYS A 191 -14.00 0.24 14.11
C LYS A 191 -13.14 -0.48 15.14
N VAL A 192 -12.93 0.15 16.28
CA VAL A 192 -12.32 -0.49 17.45
C VAL A 192 -13.24 -1.59 17.96
N GLY A 193 -12.76 -2.83 17.98
CA GLY A 193 -13.47 -3.96 18.57
C GLY A 193 -13.30 -3.99 20.08
N TRP A 194 -12.06 -3.89 20.55
CA TRP A 194 -11.71 -3.80 21.96
C TRP A 194 -10.36 -3.12 22.14
N PHE A 195 -10.05 -2.70 23.36
CA PHE A 195 -8.72 -2.22 23.75
C PHE A 195 -8.42 -2.59 25.20
N THR A 196 -7.14 -2.82 25.50
CA THR A 196 -6.63 -3.06 26.86
C THR A 196 -5.86 -1.84 27.35
N ARG A 197 -5.60 -1.79 28.66
CA ARG A 197 -4.73 -0.77 29.26
C ARG A 197 -3.68 -1.43 30.11
N GLU A 198 -2.45 -1.10 29.81
CA GLU A 198 -1.28 -1.54 30.55
C GLU A 198 -0.70 -0.40 31.37
N SER A 199 -0.24 -0.73 32.58
CA SER A 199 0.57 0.20 33.38
C SER A 199 1.98 0.32 32.81
N ARG A 200 2.49 -0.76 32.21
CA ARG A 200 3.81 -0.85 31.57
C ARG A 200 3.66 -0.74 30.06
N ILE A 201 4.64 -0.12 29.39
CA ILE A 201 4.56 0.15 27.96
C ILE A 201 4.80 -1.15 27.17
N PRO A 202 3.82 -1.65 26.40
CA PRO A 202 4.06 -2.75 25.48
C PRO A 202 5.01 -2.31 24.37
N THR A 203 5.97 -3.16 24.02
CA THR A 203 6.94 -2.91 22.93
C THR A 203 6.75 -3.88 21.78
N ASP A 204 6.37 -5.12 22.10
CA ASP A 204 6.28 -6.21 21.13
C ASP A 204 5.06 -7.07 21.39
N ILE A 205 4.50 -7.62 20.32
CA ILE A 205 3.32 -8.48 20.36
C ILE A 205 3.41 -9.55 19.27
N ASN A 206 2.97 -10.77 19.58
CA ASN A 206 2.82 -11.85 18.59
C ASN A 206 1.56 -12.68 18.89
N CYS A 207 0.62 -12.68 17.95
CA CYS A 207 -0.67 -13.38 18.06
C CYS A 207 -0.72 -14.75 17.37
N HIS A 208 0.43 -15.31 17.02
CA HIS A 208 0.52 -16.57 16.28
C HIS A 208 1.32 -17.64 17.03
N LEU A 209 1.82 -17.32 18.21
CA LEU A 209 2.74 -18.18 18.95
C LEU A 209 1.97 -19.30 19.67
N LEU A 210 1.17 -18.95 20.67
CA LEU A 210 0.61 -19.90 21.62
C LEU A 210 -0.91 -19.99 21.52
N ASP A 211 -1.47 -21.15 21.85
CA ASP A 211 -2.90 -21.35 22.10
C ASP A 211 -3.00 -21.78 23.57
N VAL A 212 -3.36 -20.82 24.43
CA VAL A 212 -3.31 -20.93 25.89
C VAL A 212 -4.50 -21.73 26.41
N ASN A 213 -5.70 -21.48 25.86
CA ASN A 213 -6.94 -22.10 26.30
C ASN A 213 -7.27 -23.42 25.54
N ARG A 214 -6.53 -23.73 24.48
CA ARG A 214 -6.69 -24.89 23.58
C ARG A 214 -7.99 -24.86 22.78
N ASP A 215 -8.46 -23.68 22.40
CA ASP A 215 -9.65 -23.50 21.57
C ASP A 215 -9.35 -23.57 20.06
N LYS A 216 -8.08 -23.83 19.69
CA LYS A 216 -7.52 -23.87 18.33
C LYS A 216 -7.34 -22.50 17.68
N GLN A 217 -7.59 -21.42 18.40
CA GLN A 217 -7.21 -20.07 18.01
C GLN A 217 -5.91 -19.70 18.71
N LYS A 218 -5.10 -18.87 18.05
CA LYS A 218 -3.85 -18.41 18.63
C LYS A 218 -4.10 -17.14 19.43
N ASP A 219 -3.43 -17.08 20.57
CA ASP A 219 -3.46 -15.98 21.51
C ASP A 219 -2.27 -15.06 21.32
N CYS A 220 -2.42 -13.83 21.77
CA CYS A 220 -1.41 -12.80 21.70
C CYS A 220 -0.52 -12.83 22.94
N ILE A 221 0.77 -13.04 22.71
CA ILE A 221 1.81 -12.80 23.72
C ILE A 221 2.29 -11.37 23.56
N VAL A 222 2.19 -10.59 24.63
CA VAL A 222 2.60 -9.19 24.71
C VAL A 222 3.80 -9.08 25.64
N SER A 223 4.86 -8.41 25.19
CA SER A 223 5.99 -8.05 26.05
C SER A 223 6.26 -6.55 26.02
N GLY A 224 6.94 -6.07 27.06
CA GLY A 224 7.25 -4.64 27.16
C GLY A 224 8.17 -4.28 28.31
N THR A 225 8.13 -3.01 28.67
CA THR A 225 9.02 -2.44 29.69
C THR A 225 8.78 -3.02 31.07
N GLU A 226 9.81 -2.97 31.93
CA GLU A 226 9.73 -3.37 33.35
C GLU A 226 9.27 -4.81 33.58
N GLY A 227 9.55 -5.71 32.61
CA GLY A 227 9.16 -7.11 32.70
C GLY A 227 7.66 -7.34 32.45
N LEU A 228 7.01 -6.47 31.67
CA LEU A 228 5.70 -6.80 31.12
C LEU A 228 5.84 -8.04 30.23
N LEU A 229 5.14 -9.10 30.60
CA LEU A 229 4.89 -10.26 29.74
C LEU A 229 3.51 -10.81 30.10
N ALA A 230 2.64 -10.91 29.12
CA ALA A 230 1.27 -11.36 29.31
C ALA A 230 0.76 -12.14 28.11
N ALA A 231 -0.23 -13.00 28.34
CA ALA A 231 -1.01 -13.62 27.29
C ALA A 231 -2.44 -13.08 27.30
N LEU A 232 -2.94 -12.69 26.13
CA LEU A 232 -4.30 -12.20 25.94
C LEU A 232 -4.99 -12.91 24.78
N ASP A 233 -6.29 -13.10 24.92
CA ASP A 233 -7.19 -13.62 23.90
C ASP A 233 -7.29 -12.62 22.73
N SER A 234 -6.96 -13.08 21.53
CA SER A 234 -6.95 -12.26 20.32
C SER A 234 -8.35 -11.80 19.88
N VAL A 235 -9.41 -12.49 20.30
CA VAL A 235 -10.80 -12.17 19.93
C VAL A 235 -11.43 -11.24 20.95
N SER A 236 -11.24 -11.49 22.25
CA SER A 236 -11.92 -10.73 23.32
C SER A 236 -11.07 -9.62 23.94
N GLY A 237 -9.74 -9.67 23.80
CA GLY A 237 -8.82 -8.75 24.48
C GLY A 237 -8.68 -9.02 25.99
N THR A 238 -9.17 -10.16 26.48
CA THR A 238 -9.06 -10.53 27.89
C THR A 238 -7.73 -11.19 28.19
N TYR A 239 -7.10 -10.85 29.32
CA TYR A 239 -5.86 -11.47 29.76
C TYR A 239 -6.09 -12.85 30.36
N TYR A 240 -5.33 -13.84 29.93
CA TYR A 240 -5.23 -15.13 30.60
C TYR A 240 -4.32 -15.04 31.82
N TRP A 241 -3.15 -14.43 31.66
CA TRP A 241 -2.16 -14.30 32.72
C TRP A 241 -1.19 -13.15 32.46
N HIS A 242 -0.60 -12.67 33.55
CA HIS A 242 0.62 -11.86 33.55
C HIS A 242 1.73 -12.67 34.19
N ILE A 243 2.97 -12.48 33.74
CA ILE A 243 4.12 -13.21 34.27
C ILE A 243 4.24 -13.02 35.78
N HIS A 244 4.31 -14.12 36.52
CA HIS A 244 4.41 -14.09 37.96
C HIS A 244 5.24 -15.24 38.52
N LYS A 245 5.71 -15.08 39.75
CA LYS A 245 6.36 -16.16 40.50
C LYS A 245 5.56 -16.45 41.77
N GLN A 246 5.08 -17.68 41.90
CA GLN A 246 4.25 -18.11 43.04
C GLN A 246 3.05 -17.16 43.31
N GLY A 247 2.40 -16.68 42.25
CA GLY A 247 1.25 -15.77 42.35
C GLY A 247 1.59 -14.34 42.78
N LYS A 248 2.88 -13.96 42.81
CA LYS A 248 3.32 -12.58 43.04
C LYS A 248 3.94 -11.98 41.78
N ASP A 249 3.56 -10.76 41.48
CA ASP A 249 4.17 -9.97 40.41
C ASP A 249 5.65 -9.75 40.67
N LEU A 250 6.42 -9.79 39.59
CA LEU A 250 7.87 -9.68 39.64
C LEU A 250 8.29 -8.22 39.48
N SER A 251 8.46 -7.53 40.60
CA SER A 251 9.10 -6.21 40.63
C SER A 251 10.61 -6.24 40.41
N LYS A 252 11.20 -7.44 40.28
CA LYS A 252 12.64 -7.64 40.12
C LYS A 252 13.11 -7.79 38.67
N ILE A 253 12.21 -7.93 37.71
CA ILE A 253 12.60 -8.03 36.29
C ILE A 253 12.73 -6.61 35.74
N VAL A 254 13.93 -6.27 35.25
CA VAL A 254 14.23 -4.95 34.68
C VAL A 254 13.86 -4.93 33.19
N ALA A 255 14.28 -5.96 32.47
CA ALA A 255 14.05 -6.13 31.04
C ALA A 255 13.83 -7.61 30.73
N LEU A 256 13.07 -7.87 29.67
CA LEU A 256 12.71 -9.20 29.21
C LEU A 256 12.63 -9.18 27.68
N ASP A 257 13.33 -10.10 27.03
CA ASP A 257 13.27 -10.26 25.58
C ASP A 257 12.00 -11.02 25.17
N PHE A 258 11.53 -10.82 23.93
CA PHE A 258 10.35 -11.57 23.45
C PHE A 258 10.60 -13.08 23.55
N PRO A 259 9.70 -13.86 24.18
CA PRO A 259 9.96 -15.27 24.44
C PRO A 259 9.94 -16.11 23.17
N VAL A 260 10.71 -17.20 23.20
CA VAL A 260 10.61 -18.28 22.22
C VAL A 260 9.79 -19.42 22.78
N MET A 261 9.01 -20.07 21.91
CA MET A 261 8.25 -21.27 22.29
C MET A 261 9.18 -22.46 22.44
N VAL A 262 8.97 -23.22 23.51
CA VAL A 262 9.57 -24.53 23.74
C VAL A 262 8.47 -25.58 23.89
N LYS A 263 8.82 -26.86 23.79
CA LYS A 263 7.87 -27.94 24.05
C LYS A 263 7.33 -27.82 25.48
N ASP A 264 6.12 -28.29 25.72
CA ASP A 264 5.56 -28.47 27.07
C ASP A 264 6.55 -29.22 28.00
N MET A 265 6.98 -28.53 29.06
CA MET A 265 7.93 -29.00 30.07
C MET A 265 7.25 -29.41 31.38
N ASN A 266 5.96 -29.09 31.58
CA ASN A 266 5.22 -29.35 32.82
C ASN A 266 4.03 -30.33 32.64
N ASP A 267 3.81 -30.82 31.41
CA ASP A 267 2.75 -31.76 30.99
C ASP A 267 1.31 -31.21 31.15
N ASP A 268 1.12 -29.89 31.06
CA ASP A 268 -0.20 -29.23 31.07
C ASP A 268 -0.89 -29.21 29.68
N LYS A 269 -0.19 -29.72 28.65
CA LYS A 269 -0.55 -29.81 27.24
C LYS A 269 -0.56 -28.47 26.51
N VAL A 270 0.07 -27.44 27.06
CA VAL A 270 0.34 -26.16 26.41
C VAL A 270 1.85 -26.02 26.28
N ASN A 271 2.32 -25.52 25.14
CA ASN A 271 3.76 -25.30 24.95
C ASN A 271 4.26 -24.17 25.87
N ASP A 272 5.47 -24.32 26.39
CA ASP A 272 6.05 -23.36 27.32
C ASP A 272 6.88 -22.29 26.62
N LEU A 273 7.31 -21.30 27.39
CA LEU A 273 8.04 -20.14 26.92
C LEU A 273 9.43 -20.06 27.56
N LEU A 274 10.42 -19.71 26.75
CA LEU A 274 11.79 -19.47 27.18
C LEU A 274 12.18 -18.04 26.81
N THR A 275 12.71 -17.28 27.75
CA THR A 275 13.15 -15.90 27.51
C THR A 275 14.43 -15.59 28.25
N VAL A 276 15.11 -14.54 27.80
CA VAL A 276 16.25 -13.93 28.49
C VAL A 276 15.73 -12.70 29.22
N ALA A 277 16.09 -12.58 30.50
CA ALA A 277 15.71 -11.45 31.32
C ALA A 277 16.87 -10.95 32.18
N THR A 278 16.85 -9.65 32.44
CA THR A 278 17.74 -9.02 33.41
C THR A 278 17.01 -8.88 34.74
N VAL A 279 17.55 -9.51 35.79
CA VAL A 279 16.87 -9.61 37.10
C VAL A 279 17.67 -8.91 38.20
N TYR A 280 17.02 -8.02 38.95
CA TYR A 280 17.59 -7.31 40.10
C TYR A 280 17.87 -8.28 41.28
N PRO A 281 18.99 -8.13 42.03
CA PRO A 281 19.95 -7.01 42.03
C PRO A 281 21.04 -7.05 40.96
N ASN A 282 21.16 -8.15 40.22
CA ASN A 282 22.31 -8.36 39.36
C ASN A 282 22.04 -7.89 37.93
N ALA A 283 21.89 -6.58 37.75
CA ALA A 283 21.58 -5.96 36.45
C ALA A 283 22.69 -6.15 35.39
N ASN A 284 23.87 -6.63 35.78
CA ASN A 284 25.00 -6.86 34.89
C ASN A 284 24.99 -8.26 34.23
N HIS A 285 24.08 -9.14 34.64
CA HIS A 285 23.98 -10.49 34.10
C HIS A 285 22.58 -10.77 33.58
N ASN A 286 22.53 -11.29 32.36
CA ASN A 286 21.31 -11.83 31.80
C ASN A 286 21.07 -13.23 32.36
N SER A 287 19.81 -13.57 32.62
CA SER A 287 19.40 -14.86 33.11
C SER A 287 18.37 -15.48 32.17
N LEU A 288 18.42 -16.79 32.03
CA LEU A 288 17.40 -17.55 31.32
C LEU A 288 16.21 -17.77 32.24
N LEU A 289 15.00 -17.47 31.74
CA LEU A 289 13.74 -17.72 32.41
C LEU A 289 12.90 -18.71 31.61
N MET A 290 12.35 -19.69 32.32
CA MET A 290 11.39 -20.65 31.77
C MET A 290 10.03 -20.38 32.40
N ILE A 291 9.02 -20.21 31.54
CA ILE A 291 7.69 -19.71 31.91
C ILE A 291 6.66 -20.67 31.35
N SER A 292 5.71 -21.09 32.19
CA SER A 292 4.60 -21.93 31.75
C SER A 292 3.70 -21.17 30.77
N GLY A 293 3.45 -21.75 29.61
CA GLY A 293 2.61 -21.12 28.59
C GLY A 293 1.14 -21.02 28.98
N ALA A 294 0.62 -22.00 29.74
CA ALA A 294 -0.76 -22.00 30.20
C ALA A 294 -1.03 -20.98 31.31
N THR A 295 -0.03 -20.72 32.18
CA THR A 295 -0.25 -19.99 33.44
C THR A 295 0.57 -18.72 33.62
N GLY A 296 1.61 -18.49 32.82
CA GLY A 296 2.53 -17.38 33.04
C GLY A 296 3.45 -17.56 34.26
N MET A 297 3.45 -18.74 34.88
CA MET A 297 4.26 -19.02 36.06
C MET A 297 5.72 -19.27 35.67
N ILE A 298 6.64 -18.59 36.35
CA ILE A 298 8.07 -18.95 36.27
C ILE A 298 8.30 -20.30 36.96
N MET A 299 8.78 -21.28 36.19
CA MET A 299 8.90 -22.69 36.63
C MET A 299 10.21 -22.99 37.38
N ALA A 300 11.27 -22.24 37.10
CA ALA A 300 12.60 -22.44 37.69
C ALA A 300 13.21 -21.12 38.17
N GLU A 301 14.20 -21.21 39.06
CA GLU A 301 15.01 -20.03 39.40
C GLU A 301 15.76 -19.52 38.16
N PRO A 302 15.93 -18.19 38.00
CA PRO A 302 16.65 -17.63 36.86
C PRO A 302 18.07 -18.21 36.76
N ILE A 303 18.40 -18.78 35.60
CA ILE A 303 19.72 -19.38 35.37
C ILE A 303 20.65 -18.31 34.80
N PRO A 304 21.69 -17.84 35.52
CA PRO A 304 22.56 -16.80 35.04
C PRO A 304 23.36 -17.27 33.82
N LEU A 305 23.38 -16.47 32.77
CA LEU A 305 24.18 -16.71 31.58
C LEU A 305 25.60 -16.16 31.83
N MET A 306 26.58 -17.06 31.92
CA MET A 306 27.99 -16.73 31.83
C MET A 306 28.50 -17.09 30.46
N ILE A 307 28.69 -16.08 29.61
CA ILE A 307 29.41 -16.26 28.35
C ILE A 307 30.90 -16.25 28.69
N VAL A 308 31.51 -17.44 28.65
CA VAL A 308 32.97 -17.56 28.70
C VAL A 308 33.46 -17.35 27.27
N CYS A 309 34.11 -16.21 27.01
CA CYS A 309 34.89 -16.06 25.78
C CYS A 309 36.04 -17.05 25.84
N LEU A 310 36.01 -18.07 24.97
CA LEU A 310 37.09 -19.01 24.75
C LEU A 310 38.14 -18.42 23.79
#